data_AF-A0A2S9FLI1-F1
#
_entry.id   AF-A0A2S9FLI1-F1
#
_cell.length_a   1.000
_cell.length_b   1.000
_cell.length_c   1.000
_cell.angle_alpha   90.00
_cell.angle_beta   90.00
_cell.angle_gamma   90.00
#
_symmetry.space_group_name_H-M   'P 1'
#
loop_
_entity.id
_entity.type
_entity.pdbx_description
1 polymer ?
#
loop_
_entity_poly.entity_id
_entity_poly.type
_entity_poly.pdbx_seq_one_letter_code
_entity_poly.pdbx_strand_id
1 'polypeptide(L)'
;GVSSSVNDMTRWMSMVLADGLHDGEQLIDPQALLPAITPQVVSARGTEPAMRSGFYGYGFNVGTTSGARTQLSHSGAFELGAGTNVVFLPSADVAIVALTNATPAGIPETLTAQFSDMVQFGEVREDWFALYGKAFEDMDKPVGSLVGQSRPENAA
;
A
#
# COMPACT_ATOMS: atom_id res chain seq x y z
N GLY A 1 -17.15 -1.21 2.59
CA GLY A 1 -15.74 -1.11 2.99
C GLY A 1 -15.56 -1.69 4.38
N VAL A 2 -14.32 -1.88 4.82
CA VAL A 2 -13.97 -2.25 6.20
C VAL A 2 -13.73 -0.97 7.00
N SER A 3 -14.12 -0.94 8.28
CA SER A 3 -13.78 0.13 9.23
C SER A 3 -12.92 -0.46 10.35
N SER A 4 -11.84 0.22 10.70
CA SER A 4 -10.84 -0.27 11.65
C SER A 4 -10.14 0.90 12.34
N SER A 5 -9.34 0.60 13.36
CA SER A 5 -8.47 1.56 14.06
C SER A 5 -6.99 1.19 13.89
N VAL A 6 -6.08 2.12 14.20
CA VAL A 6 -4.64 1.80 14.22
C VAL A 6 -4.34 0.64 15.17
N ASN A 7 -5.05 0.54 16.31
CA ASN A 7 -4.86 -0.55 17.27
C ASN A 7 -5.27 -1.92 16.71
N ASP A 8 -6.37 -1.98 15.97
CA ASP A 8 -6.84 -3.23 15.38
C ASP A 8 -5.95 -3.63 14.20
N MET A 9 -5.56 -2.65 13.37
CA MET A 9 -4.65 -2.87 12.26
C MET A 9 -3.29 -3.38 12.75
N THR A 10 -2.70 -2.81 13.80
CA THR A 10 -1.39 -3.29 14.29
C THR A 10 -1.46 -4.71 14.85
N ARG A 11 -2.56 -5.10 15.52
CA ARG A 11 -2.78 -6.50 15.93
C ARG A 11 -2.87 -7.45 14.73
N TRP A 12 -3.65 -7.07 13.72
CA TRP A 12 -3.73 -7.83 12.47
C TRP A 12 -2.37 -7.95 11.78
N MET A 13 -1.59 -6.87 11.74
CA MET A 13 -0.26 -6.86 11.12
C MET A 13 0.71 -7.77 11.85
N SER A 14 0.73 -7.73 13.20
CA SER A 14 1.53 -8.65 14.00
C SER A 14 1.16 -10.10 13.74
N MET A 15 -0.13 -10.42 13.60
CA MET A 15 -0.59 -11.76 13.24
C MET A 15 -0.11 -12.18 11.85
N VAL A 16 -0.16 -11.28 10.85
CA VAL A 16 0.35 -11.57 9.50
C VAL A 16 1.85 -11.85 9.52
N LEU A 17 2.65 -11.06 10.27
CA LEU A 17 4.09 -11.31 10.44
C LEU A 17 4.38 -12.62 11.16
N ALA A 18 3.52 -13.01 12.11
CA ALA A 18 3.62 -14.24 12.88
C ALA A 18 2.95 -15.45 12.19
N ASP A 19 2.87 -15.47 10.85
CA ASP A 19 2.30 -16.56 10.06
C ASP A 19 0.88 -16.99 10.50
N GLY A 20 0.03 -16.02 10.87
CA GLY A 20 -1.35 -16.27 11.29
C GLY A 20 -1.54 -16.52 12.78
N LEU A 21 -0.49 -16.44 13.59
CA LEU A 21 -0.54 -16.59 15.05
C LEU A 21 -0.94 -15.28 15.74
N HIS A 22 -1.86 -15.34 16.69
CA HIS A 22 -2.21 -14.21 17.57
C HIS A 22 -2.33 -14.71 19.00
N ASP A 23 -1.61 -14.09 19.95
CA ASP A 23 -1.66 -14.42 21.38
C ASP A 23 -1.46 -15.91 21.69
N GLY A 24 -0.65 -16.61 20.88
CA GLY A 24 -0.36 -18.04 21.04
C GLY A 24 -1.40 -18.98 20.43
N GLU A 25 -2.45 -18.45 19.81
CA GLU A 25 -3.47 -19.21 19.08
C GLU A 25 -3.29 -19.06 17.57
N GLN A 26 -3.35 -20.17 16.83
CA GLN A 26 -3.30 -20.16 15.37
C GLN A 26 -4.66 -19.74 14.80
N LEU A 27 -4.83 -18.46 14.50
CA LEU A 27 -6.08 -17.94 13.95
C LEU A 27 -6.25 -18.24 12.45
N ILE A 28 -5.14 -18.22 11.70
CA ILE A 28 -5.13 -18.51 10.26
C ILE A 28 -4.11 -19.60 9.99
N ASP A 29 -4.48 -20.67 9.29
CA ASP A 29 -3.52 -21.68 8.86
C ASP A 29 -2.41 -21.02 8.00
N PRO A 30 -1.12 -21.20 8.32
CA PRO A 30 -0.02 -20.63 7.54
C PRO A 30 -0.10 -20.98 6.05
N GLN A 31 -0.56 -22.19 5.69
CA GLN A 31 -0.73 -22.61 4.30
C GLN A 31 -1.87 -21.86 3.60
N ALA A 32 -2.88 -21.43 4.35
CA ALA A 32 -3.97 -20.62 3.83
C ALA A 32 -3.57 -19.14 3.69
N LEU A 33 -2.69 -18.63 4.56
CA LEU A 33 -2.17 -17.27 4.49
C LEU A 33 -1.14 -17.09 3.36
N LEU A 34 -0.29 -18.10 3.14
CA LEU A 34 0.86 -18.01 2.24
C LEU A 34 0.52 -17.46 0.83
N PRO A 35 -0.57 -17.88 0.15
CA PRO A 35 -0.93 -17.33 -1.16
C PRO A 35 -1.29 -15.83 -1.15
N ALA A 36 -1.76 -15.31 -0.01
CA ALA A 36 -2.04 -13.88 0.15
C ALA A 36 -0.75 -13.05 0.09
N ILE A 37 0.31 -13.56 0.72
CA ILE A 37 1.57 -12.84 0.96
C ILE A 37 2.73 -13.33 0.07
N THR A 38 2.43 -14.07 -1.01
CA THR A 38 3.42 -14.52 -2.00
C THR A 38 2.94 -14.23 -3.43
N PRO A 39 3.85 -14.14 -4.41
CA PRO A 39 3.48 -13.84 -5.79
C PRO A 39 2.51 -14.87 -6.40
N GLN A 40 1.36 -14.40 -6.88
CA GLN A 40 0.38 -15.21 -7.62
C GLN A 40 0.24 -14.72 -9.07
N VAL A 41 0.54 -13.44 -9.33
CA VAL A 41 0.54 -12.85 -10.68
C VAL A 41 1.58 -11.74 -10.79
N VAL A 42 2.10 -11.51 -12.01
CA VAL A 42 2.90 -10.34 -12.32
C VAL A 42 1.98 -9.14 -12.54
N SER A 43 2.02 -8.14 -11.66
CA SER A 43 1.18 -6.94 -11.72
C SER A 43 1.85 -5.79 -12.49
N ALA A 44 3.17 -5.71 -12.44
CA ALA A 44 3.96 -4.72 -13.18
C ALA A 44 5.20 -5.40 -13.76
N ARG A 45 5.23 -5.58 -15.08
CA ARG A 45 6.37 -6.20 -15.76
C ARG A 45 7.54 -5.22 -15.85
N GLY A 46 8.74 -5.67 -15.48
CA GLY A 46 9.96 -4.92 -15.75
C GLY A 46 10.15 -4.67 -17.25
N THR A 47 10.57 -3.48 -17.63
CA THR A 47 10.74 -3.07 -19.04
C THR A 47 12.17 -3.25 -19.56
N GLU A 48 13.09 -3.65 -18.69
CA GLU A 48 14.50 -3.91 -19.01
C GLU A 48 15.06 -5.03 -18.11
N PRO A 49 16.15 -5.71 -18.52
CA PRO A 49 16.66 -6.88 -17.78
C PRO A 49 17.04 -6.63 -16.31
N ALA A 50 17.42 -5.39 -15.97
CA ALA A 50 17.83 -5.01 -14.61
C ALA A 50 16.66 -4.55 -13.72
N MET A 51 15.46 -4.37 -14.28
CA MET A 51 14.30 -3.86 -13.54
C MET A 51 13.60 -4.98 -12.76
N ARG A 52 13.24 -4.69 -11.51
CA ARG A 52 12.43 -5.59 -10.68
C ARG A 52 10.97 -5.52 -11.12
N SER A 53 10.36 -6.67 -11.40
CA SER A 53 8.91 -6.73 -11.63
C SER A 53 8.16 -6.60 -10.30
N GLY A 54 6.97 -6.01 -10.36
CA GLY A 54 5.98 -6.05 -9.28
C GLY A 54 5.06 -7.26 -9.43
N PHE A 55 4.66 -7.82 -8.31
CA PHE A 55 3.75 -8.96 -8.24
C PHE A 55 2.55 -8.65 -7.37
N TYR A 56 1.54 -9.51 -7.44
CA TYR A 56 0.37 -9.45 -6.57
C TYR A 56 0.07 -10.84 -6.02
N GLY A 57 -0.17 -10.91 -4.71
CA GLY A 57 -0.74 -12.06 -4.03
C GLY A 57 -2.27 -11.96 -3.95
N TYR A 58 -2.90 -12.67 -3.03
CA TYR A 58 -4.32 -12.46 -2.75
C TYR A 58 -4.54 -11.25 -1.84
N GLY A 59 -4.67 -10.07 -2.45
CA GLY A 59 -4.96 -8.82 -1.74
C GLY A 59 -3.73 -8.09 -1.21
N PHE A 60 -2.55 -8.39 -1.73
CA PHE A 60 -1.31 -7.69 -1.39
C PHE A 60 -0.48 -7.44 -2.65
N ASN A 61 0.09 -6.24 -2.76
CA ASN A 61 1.27 -6.03 -3.60
C ASN A 61 2.43 -6.81 -2.99
N VAL A 62 3.20 -7.49 -3.84
CA VAL A 62 4.40 -8.23 -3.45
C VAL A 62 5.56 -7.75 -4.32
N GLY A 63 6.63 -7.32 -3.67
CA GLY A 63 7.79 -6.74 -4.36
C GLY A 63 9.11 -7.02 -3.66
N THR A 64 10.19 -6.57 -4.27
CA THR A 64 11.53 -6.63 -3.70
C THR A 64 12.11 -5.22 -3.64
N THR A 65 12.54 -4.82 -2.44
CA THR A 65 13.10 -3.48 -2.21
C THR A 65 14.50 -3.34 -2.81
N SER A 66 14.99 -2.09 -2.85
CA SER A 66 16.40 -1.80 -3.18
C SER A 66 17.39 -2.46 -2.21
N GLY A 67 16.97 -2.74 -0.97
CA GLY A 67 17.71 -3.50 0.04
C GLY A 67 17.60 -5.02 -0.10
N ALA A 68 17.04 -5.52 -1.21
CA ALA A 68 16.83 -6.93 -1.50
C ALA A 68 15.93 -7.67 -0.49
N ARG A 69 15.04 -6.94 0.21
CA ARG A 69 14.03 -7.53 1.08
C ARG A 69 12.74 -7.76 0.32
N THR A 70 12.01 -8.82 0.65
CA THR A 70 10.60 -8.94 0.30
C THR A 70 9.83 -7.83 1.01
N GLN A 71 8.98 -7.12 0.26
CA GLN A 71 8.05 -6.15 0.79
C GLN A 71 6.64 -6.53 0.37
N LEU A 72 5.72 -6.45 1.32
CA LEU A 72 4.28 -6.58 1.08
C LEU A 72 3.65 -5.22 1.32
N SER A 73 2.64 -4.85 0.52
CA SER A 73 1.91 -3.63 0.79
C SER A 73 0.49 -3.67 0.24
N HIS A 74 -0.36 -2.77 0.74
CA HIS A 74 -1.65 -2.51 0.13
C HIS A 74 -2.08 -1.08 0.46
N SER A 75 -2.56 -0.36 -0.56
CA SER A 75 -3.12 0.98 -0.41
C SER A 75 -4.64 0.92 -0.46
N GLY A 76 -5.28 1.87 0.22
CA GLY A 76 -6.71 2.10 0.13
C GLY A 76 -6.97 3.59 0.01
N ALA A 77 -7.69 3.98 -1.03
CA ALA A 77 -8.02 5.37 -1.32
C ALA A 77 -9.52 5.46 -1.54
N PHE A 78 -10.21 6.18 -0.65
CA PHE A 78 -11.60 6.57 -0.82
C PHE A 78 -11.63 8.06 -1.12
N GLU A 79 -12.11 8.43 -2.31
CA GLU A 79 -12.29 9.82 -2.77
C GLU A 79 -12.98 10.72 -1.73
N LEU A 80 -13.89 10.14 -0.93
CA LEU A 80 -14.61 10.83 0.13
C LEU A 80 -13.75 11.20 1.36
N GLY A 81 -12.42 10.99 1.31
CA GLY A 81 -11.48 11.52 2.28
C GLY A 81 -10.84 10.51 3.23
N ALA A 82 -10.58 9.29 2.76
CA ALA A 82 -9.79 8.32 3.53
C ALA A 82 -8.65 7.73 2.69
N GLY A 83 -7.41 7.98 3.11
CA GLY A 83 -6.21 7.40 2.54
C GLY A 83 -5.55 6.45 3.54
N THR A 84 -5.20 5.25 3.10
CA THR A 84 -4.62 4.21 3.95
C THR A 84 -3.49 3.50 3.22
N ASN A 85 -2.43 3.15 3.93
CA ASN A 85 -1.41 2.27 3.40
C ASN A 85 -0.83 1.38 4.51
N VAL A 86 -0.58 0.12 4.17
CA VAL A 86 0.16 -0.84 5.01
C VAL A 86 1.39 -1.33 4.26
N VAL A 87 2.50 -1.48 4.98
CA VAL A 87 3.75 -2.06 4.46
C VAL A 87 4.31 -3.05 5.47
N PHE A 88 4.81 -4.17 4.96
CA PHE A 88 5.48 -5.22 5.73
C PHE A 88 6.87 -5.48 5.16
N LEU A 89 7.84 -5.67 6.04
CA LEU A 89 9.17 -6.18 5.74
C LEU A 89 9.39 -7.46 6.57
N PRO A 90 8.90 -8.63 6.12
CA PRO A 90 8.88 -9.84 6.95
C PRO A 90 10.27 -10.25 7.45
N SER A 91 11.31 -10.10 6.63
CA SER A 91 12.69 -10.42 7.01
C SER A 91 13.30 -9.46 8.05
N ALA A 92 12.60 -8.39 8.40
CA ALA A 92 12.95 -7.48 9.49
C ALA A 92 12.01 -7.64 10.69
N ASP A 93 10.97 -8.48 10.59
CA ASP A 93 9.88 -8.58 11.57
C ASP A 93 9.24 -7.22 11.90
N VAL A 94 9.03 -6.41 10.86
CA VAL A 94 8.53 -5.04 11.00
C VAL A 94 7.42 -4.79 9.98
N ALA A 95 6.38 -4.07 10.42
CA ALA A 95 5.36 -3.54 9.55
C ALA A 95 4.86 -2.17 10.05
N ILE A 96 4.29 -1.38 9.16
CA ILE A 96 3.72 -0.05 9.45
C ILE A 96 2.37 0.16 8.75
N VAL A 97 1.47 0.85 9.44
CA VAL A 97 0.22 1.37 8.89
C VAL A 97 0.18 2.89 9.01
N ALA A 98 -0.26 3.57 7.96
CA ALA A 98 -0.60 4.98 7.97
C ALA A 98 -2.05 5.17 7.53
N LEU A 99 -2.82 5.92 8.32
CA LEU A 99 -4.21 6.26 8.05
C LEU A 99 -4.35 7.79 8.04
N THR A 100 -5.02 8.32 7.02
CA THR A 100 -5.27 9.76 6.84
C THR A 100 -6.74 10.01 6.54
N ASN A 101 -7.27 11.10 7.06
CA ASN A 101 -8.64 11.56 6.85
C ASN A 101 -8.68 12.73 5.84
N ALA A 102 -7.99 12.56 4.72
CA ALA A 102 -7.87 13.55 3.66
C ALA A 102 -8.09 12.88 2.29
N THR A 103 -8.30 13.71 1.26
CA THR A 103 -8.32 13.25 -0.14
C THR A 103 -7.04 12.46 -0.46
N PRO A 104 -7.13 11.39 -1.25
CA PRO A 104 -5.97 10.58 -1.61
C PRO A 104 -4.89 11.38 -2.35
N ALA A 105 -3.80 11.73 -1.66
CA ALA A 105 -2.68 12.49 -2.23
C ALA A 105 -1.32 11.78 -2.03
N GLY A 106 -1.33 10.45 -1.83
CA GLY A 106 -0.12 9.66 -1.61
C GLY A 106 0.56 9.86 -0.25
N ILE A 107 -0.08 10.56 0.69
CA ILE A 107 0.48 10.85 2.02
C ILE A 107 0.73 9.57 2.84
N PRO A 108 -0.23 8.63 2.98
CA PRO A 108 0.02 7.37 3.69
C PRO A 108 1.21 6.59 3.10
N GLU A 109 1.26 6.47 1.78
CA GLU A 109 2.32 5.78 1.04
C GLU A 109 3.69 6.43 1.24
N THR A 110 3.72 7.76 1.25
CA THR A 110 4.94 8.52 1.54
C THR A 110 5.48 8.18 2.93
N LEU A 111 4.62 8.22 3.95
CA LEU A 111 5.02 7.98 5.33
C LEU A 111 5.53 6.54 5.54
N THR A 112 4.85 5.55 4.97
CA THR A 112 5.26 4.14 5.09
C THR A 112 6.54 3.84 4.29
N ALA A 113 6.74 4.49 3.14
CA ALA A 113 7.98 4.35 2.36
C ALA A 113 9.18 4.99 3.07
N GLN A 114 9.02 6.21 3.62
CA GLN A 114 10.05 6.86 4.44
C GLN A 114 10.43 6.03 5.66
N PHE A 115 9.44 5.46 6.35
CA PHE A 115 9.69 4.53 7.45
C PHE A 115 10.43 3.28 6.99
N SER A 116 10.02 2.68 5.87
CA SER A 116 10.68 1.50 5.31
C SER A 116 12.13 1.78 4.92
N ASP A 117 12.44 2.98 4.44
CA ASP A 117 13.81 3.42 4.18
C ASP A 117 14.62 3.54 5.47
N MET A 118 14.07 4.18 6.50
CA MET A 118 14.73 4.27 7.81
C MET A 118 15.04 2.88 8.40
N VAL A 119 14.11 1.93 8.29
CA VAL A 119 14.32 0.54 8.76
C VAL A 119 15.43 -0.17 7.97
N GLN A 120 15.52 0.07 6.65
CA GLN A 120 16.44 -0.66 5.79
C GLN A 120 17.83 -0.02 5.71
N PHE A 121 17.91 1.30 5.81
CA PHE A 121 19.11 2.08 5.47
C PHE A 121 19.51 3.10 6.54
N GLY A 122 18.64 3.35 7.54
CA GLY A 122 18.89 4.34 8.60
C GLY A 122 18.60 5.78 8.19
N GLU A 123 18.19 6.03 6.94
CA GLU A 123 17.86 7.36 6.42
C GLU A 123 16.79 7.25 5.32
N VAL A 124 16.06 8.33 5.08
CA VAL A 124 15.16 8.45 3.92
C VAL A 124 16.00 8.69 2.67
N ARG A 125 15.82 7.86 1.64
CA ARG A 125 16.69 7.86 0.46
C ARG A 125 16.09 8.53 -0.77
N GLU A 126 14.77 8.67 -0.81
CA GLU A 126 14.05 9.22 -1.95
C GLU A 126 13.06 10.31 -1.53
N ASP A 127 12.74 11.22 -2.45
CA ASP A 127 11.61 12.12 -2.31
C ASP A 127 10.30 11.37 -2.58
N TRP A 128 9.91 10.55 -1.61
CA TRP A 128 8.71 9.73 -1.69
C TRP A 128 7.44 10.57 -1.89
N PHE A 129 7.39 11.79 -1.34
CA PHE A 129 6.22 12.65 -1.50
C PHE A 129 6.06 13.08 -2.96
N ALA A 130 7.13 13.52 -3.62
CA ALA A 130 7.08 13.85 -5.04
C ALA A 130 6.72 12.64 -5.90
N LEU A 131 7.28 11.45 -5.59
CA LEU A 131 7.03 10.22 -6.34
C LEU A 131 5.56 9.76 -6.22
N TYR A 132 5.03 9.68 -5.00
CA TYR A 132 3.65 9.28 -4.78
C TYR A 132 2.65 10.36 -5.19
N GLY A 133 2.93 11.63 -4.92
CA GLY A 133 2.09 12.74 -5.38
C GLY A 133 1.84 12.65 -6.88
N LYS A 134 2.90 12.47 -7.67
CA LYS A 134 2.80 12.27 -9.13
C LYS A 134 1.99 11.03 -9.51
N ALA A 135 2.11 9.93 -8.77
CA ALA A 135 1.33 8.72 -9.05
C ALA A 135 -0.17 8.91 -8.77
N PHE A 136 -0.52 9.78 -7.81
CA PHE A 136 -1.91 10.10 -7.45
C PHE A 136 -2.51 11.23 -8.30
N GLU A 137 -1.70 12.07 -8.97
CA GLU A 137 -2.20 13.13 -9.88
C GLU A 137 -3.18 12.62 -10.93
N ASP A 138 -2.96 11.41 -11.46
CA ASP A 138 -3.85 10.81 -12.44
C ASP A 138 -5.20 10.39 -11.84
N MET A 139 -5.23 10.01 -10.57
CA MET A 139 -6.47 9.67 -9.85
C MET A 139 -7.32 10.90 -9.55
N ASP A 140 -6.69 12.04 -9.27
CA ASP A 140 -7.35 13.32 -8.98
C ASP A 140 -7.96 14.00 -10.22
N LYS A 141 -7.77 13.45 -11.42
CA LYS A 141 -8.31 14.03 -12.65
C LYS A 141 -9.86 13.99 -12.61
N PRO A 142 -10.53 15.09 -12.98
CA PRO A 142 -11.98 15.10 -13.07
C PRO A 142 -12.47 14.01 -14.04
N VAL A 143 -13.53 13.29 -13.63
CA VAL A 143 -14.17 12.26 -14.45
C VAL A 143 -15.63 12.62 -14.74
N GLY A 144 -16.14 12.15 -15.89
CA GLY A 144 -17.54 12.32 -16.30
C GLY A 144 -17.74 13.15 -17.57
N SER A 145 -18.95 13.10 -18.13
CA SER A 145 -19.28 13.74 -19.42
C SER A 145 -19.31 15.27 -19.37
N LEU A 146 -19.32 15.86 -18.18
CA LEU A 146 -19.39 17.31 -17.97
C LEU A 146 -18.01 17.95 -17.72
N VAL A 147 -16.93 17.16 -17.69
CA VAL A 147 -15.58 17.67 -17.49
C VAL A 147 -15.22 18.63 -18.63
N GLY A 148 -14.85 19.87 -18.28
CA GLY A 148 -14.50 20.92 -19.23
C GLY A 148 -15.67 21.51 -20.02
N GLN A 149 -16.92 21.08 -19.75
CA GLN A 149 -18.10 21.66 -20.40
C GLN A 149 -18.52 22.96 -19.73
N SER A 150 -19.00 23.92 -20.53
CA SER A 150 -19.62 25.13 -20.02
C SER A 150 -20.87 24.78 -19.21
N ARG A 151 -21.04 25.41 -18.05
CA ARG A 151 -22.25 25.27 -17.25
C ARG A 151 -23.48 25.68 -18.09
N PRO A 152 -24.58 24.90 -18.13
CA PRO A 152 -25.78 25.29 -18.87
C PRO A 152 -26.32 26.64 -18.41
N GLU A 153 -26.76 27.48 -19.34
CA GLU A 153 -27.29 28.82 -19.04
C GLU A 153 -28.63 28.76 -18.30
N ASN A 154 -29.37 27.66 -18.40
CA ASN A 154 -30.64 27.43 -17.71
C ASN A 154 -30.75 25.97 -17.26
N ALA A 155 -31.46 25.72 -16.15
CA ALA A 155 -31.90 24.37 -15.78
C ALA A 155 -33.03 23.91 -16.74
N ALA A 156 -33.00 22.65 -17.15
CA ALA A 156 -34.08 22.03 -17.91
C ALA A 156 -35.31 21.78 -17.03
#